data_AF-A0A158NVB6-F1
#
_entry.id   AF-A0A158NVB6-F1
#
_cell.length_a   1.000
_cell.length_b   1.000
_cell.length_c   1.000
_cell.angle_alpha   90.00
_cell.angle_beta   90.00
_cell.angle_gamma   90.00
#
_symmetry.space_group_name_H-M   'P 1'
#
loop_
_entity.id
_entity.type
_entity.pdbx_description
1 polymer ?
#
loop_
_entity_poly.entity_id
_entity_poly.type
_entity_poly.pdbx_seq_one_letter_code
_entity_poly.pdbx_strand_id
1 'polypeptide(L)'
;MQRDKFLIEQTKLDEGWIPMTIMLNFKMLAALSKNVDVILKALETSDLMEISEDKKKIRRSPKHPLPEYNEGYRKAQEARTVYVKGFPFIDTTIDKLKVFFEPYKPFETIVMRKYQDKDKVLKFKGSVFVQFETFDTAKAFMNIESVKYQDTELIRKWA
;
A
#
# COMPACT_ATOMS: atom_id res chain seq x y z
N MET A 1 7.49 -0.88 2.00
CA MET A 1 8.74 -1.38 2.61
C MET A 1 9.05 -0.81 3.99
N GLN A 2 8.88 0.50 4.23
CA GLN A 2 9.31 1.18 5.48
C GLN A 2 8.80 0.59 6.81
N ARG A 3 7.68 -0.14 6.80
CA ARG A 3 7.10 -0.78 8.00
C ARG A 3 7.26 -2.30 8.02
N ASP A 4 7.73 -2.89 6.92
CA ASP A 4 7.86 -4.34 6.78
C ASP A 4 9.23 -4.77 7.30
N LYS A 5 9.28 -5.10 8.60
CA LYS A 5 10.53 -5.50 9.28
C LYS A 5 11.20 -6.68 8.58
N PHE A 6 10.42 -7.66 8.12
CA PHE A 6 10.95 -8.85 7.48
C PHE A 6 11.66 -8.51 6.17
N LEU A 7 11.01 -7.76 5.26
CA LEU A 7 11.67 -7.35 4.02
C LEU A 7 12.89 -6.47 4.27
N ILE A 8 12.80 -5.54 5.23
CA ILE A 8 13.94 -4.68 5.60
C ILE A 8 15.12 -5.52 6.08
N GLU A 9 14.90 -6.54 6.90
CA GLU A 9 15.95 -7.46 7.35
C GLU A 9 16.54 -8.26 6.19
N GLN A 10 15.70 -8.79 5.29
CA GLN A 10 16.18 -9.51 4.10
C GLN A 10 17.07 -8.65 3.20
N THR A 11 16.73 -7.38 3.01
CA THR A 11 17.55 -6.46 2.19
C THR A 11 18.95 -6.22 2.77
N LYS A 12 19.17 -6.44 4.07
CA LYS A 12 20.49 -6.25 4.70
C LYS A 12 21.42 -7.44 4.54
N LEU A 13 20.91 -8.59 4.10
CA LEU A 13 21.69 -9.83 4.05
C LEU A 13 22.60 -9.92 2.82
N ASP A 14 22.17 -9.34 1.70
CA ASP A 14 22.81 -9.52 0.39
C ASP A 14 22.66 -8.27 -0.49
N GLU A 15 23.17 -7.12 -0.03
CA GLU A 15 23.17 -5.85 -0.82
C GLU A 15 21.81 -5.47 -1.43
N GLY A 16 20.72 -5.73 -0.71
CA GLY A 16 19.35 -5.49 -1.15
C GLY A 16 18.71 -6.60 -1.98
N TRP A 17 19.48 -7.61 -2.41
CA TRP A 17 18.97 -8.77 -3.15
C TRP A 17 18.13 -9.68 -2.26
N ILE A 18 16.95 -10.03 -2.77
CA ILE A 18 16.01 -10.93 -2.12
C ILE A 18 15.77 -12.12 -3.06
N PRO A 19 16.03 -13.36 -2.61
CA PRO A 19 15.73 -14.55 -3.38
C PRO A 19 14.25 -14.70 -3.72
N MET A 20 13.96 -15.19 -4.92
CA MET A 20 12.58 -15.46 -5.36
C MET A 20 11.87 -16.50 -4.48
N THR A 21 12.62 -17.43 -3.88
CA THR A 21 12.09 -18.39 -2.89
C THR A 21 11.47 -17.68 -1.68
N ILE A 22 12.04 -16.55 -1.25
CA ILE A 22 11.51 -15.73 -0.16
C ILE A 22 10.30 -14.93 -0.64
N MET A 23 10.38 -14.35 -1.84
CA MET A 23 9.28 -13.57 -2.42
C MET A 23 8.01 -14.42 -2.62
N LEU A 24 8.16 -15.69 -3.00
CA LEU A 24 7.03 -16.61 -3.16
C LEU A 24 6.35 -17.02 -1.85
N ASN A 25 6.92 -16.70 -0.68
CA ASN A 25 6.23 -16.87 0.60
C ASN A 25 5.17 -15.78 0.86
N PHE A 26 5.19 -14.68 0.10
CA PHE A 26 4.19 -13.62 0.23
C PHE A 26 2.88 -14.05 -0.40
N LYS A 27 1.87 -14.26 0.45
CA LYS A 27 0.56 -14.82 0.05
C LYS A 27 -0.09 -14.12 -1.13
N MET A 28 -0.01 -12.78 -1.19
CA MET A 28 -0.61 -12.01 -2.29
C MET A 28 0.12 -12.23 -3.61
N LEU A 29 1.46 -12.30 -3.60
CA LEU A 29 2.23 -12.59 -4.81
C LEU A 29 2.00 -14.04 -5.26
N ALA A 30 2.06 -14.99 -4.33
CA ALA A 30 1.86 -16.41 -4.59
C ALA A 30 0.44 -16.75 -5.09
N ALA A 31 -0.55 -15.92 -4.76
CA ALA A 31 -1.90 -16.02 -5.28
C ALA A 31 -2.02 -15.56 -6.73
N LEU A 32 -1.15 -14.64 -7.18
CA LEU A 32 -1.12 -14.16 -8.57
C LEU A 32 -0.33 -15.13 -9.47
N SER A 33 0.85 -15.56 -9.04
CA SER A 33 1.67 -16.54 -9.75
C SER A 33 2.67 -17.21 -8.81
N LYS A 34 2.93 -18.49 -9.06
CA LYS A 34 4.03 -19.24 -8.42
C LYS A 34 5.20 -19.49 -9.37
N ASN A 35 5.05 -19.13 -10.65
CA ASN A 35 6.09 -19.31 -11.65
C ASN A 35 7.06 -18.12 -11.61
N VAL A 36 8.32 -18.39 -11.26
CA VAL A 36 9.39 -17.39 -11.16
C VAL A 36 9.61 -16.67 -12.48
N ASP A 37 9.63 -17.39 -13.61
CA ASP A 37 9.89 -16.79 -14.93
C ASP A 37 8.81 -15.78 -15.32
N VAL A 38 7.54 -16.08 -14.99
CA VAL A 38 6.42 -15.16 -15.23
C VAL A 38 6.57 -13.89 -14.40
N ILE A 39 6.97 -14.02 -13.13
CA ILE A 39 7.16 -12.87 -12.24
C ILE A 39 8.34 -12.02 -12.72
N LEU A 40 9.48 -12.65 -13.04
CA LEU A 40 10.66 -11.93 -13.50
C LEU A 40 10.41 -11.22 -14.83
N LYS A 41 9.73 -11.88 -15.79
CA LYS A 41 9.34 -11.25 -17.05
C LYS A 41 8.44 -10.03 -16.84
N ALA A 42 7.52 -10.07 -15.88
CA ALA A 42 6.69 -8.93 -15.53
C ALA A 42 7.47 -7.78 -14.88
N LEU A 43 8.63 -8.06 -14.28
CA LEU A 43 9.50 -7.07 -13.65
C LEU A 43 10.49 -6.43 -14.63
N GLU A 44 10.74 -7.02 -15.81
CA GLU A 44 11.67 -6.47 -16.81
C GLU A 44 11.29 -5.05 -17.28
N THR A 45 10.01 -4.67 -17.21
CA THR A 45 9.52 -3.34 -17.59
C THR A 45 9.46 -2.35 -16.42
N SER A 46 9.91 -2.73 -15.21
CA SER A 46 9.78 -1.91 -14.01
C SER A 46 11.06 -1.12 -13.72
N ASP A 47 10.97 0.20 -13.68
CA ASP A 47 12.10 1.07 -13.30
C ASP A 47 12.49 0.95 -11.81
N LEU A 48 11.59 0.43 -10.97
CA LEU A 48 11.79 0.38 -9.52
C LEU A 48 12.53 -0.87 -9.03
N MET A 49 12.56 -1.94 -9.83
CA MET A 49 13.05 -3.26 -9.44
C MET A 49 14.12 -3.74 -10.41
N GLU A 50 15.22 -4.27 -9.88
CA GLU A 50 16.29 -4.89 -10.65
C GLU A 50 16.23 -6.41 -10.48
N ILE A 51 16.56 -7.13 -11.56
CA ILE A 51 16.64 -8.59 -11.61
C ILE A 51 18.12 -8.98 -11.66
N SER A 52 18.52 -9.99 -10.89
CA SER A 52 19.89 -10.49 -10.89
C SER A 52 20.22 -11.18 -12.22
N GLU A 53 21.50 -11.21 -12.59
CA GLU A 53 21.96 -11.85 -13.83
C GLU A 53 21.58 -13.34 -13.91
N ASP A 54 21.62 -14.02 -12.78
CA ASP A 54 21.23 -15.43 -12.66
C ASP A 54 19.71 -15.68 -12.63
N LYS A 55 18.89 -14.61 -12.70
CA LYS A 55 17.42 -14.63 -12.65
C LYS A 55 16.86 -15.38 -11.44
N LYS A 56 17.52 -15.29 -10.27
CA LYS A 56 17.05 -15.93 -9.03
C LYS A 56 16.70 -14.96 -7.92
N LYS A 57 17.12 -13.70 -8.03
CA LYS A 57 16.94 -12.67 -7.01
C LYS A 57 16.42 -11.39 -7.64
N ILE A 58 15.75 -10.59 -6.82
CA ILE A 58 15.30 -9.24 -7.18
C ILE A 58 15.71 -8.26 -6.09
N ARG A 59 15.94 -7.00 -6.45
CA ARG A 59 16.14 -5.92 -5.48
C ARG A 59 15.44 -4.65 -5.93
N ARG A 60 15.20 -3.73 -4.99
CA ARG A 60 14.81 -2.37 -5.35
C ARG A 60 16.03 -1.65 -5.95
N SER A 61 15.85 -0.95 -7.07
CA SER A 61 16.97 -0.27 -7.72
C SER A 61 17.63 0.74 -6.77
N PRO A 62 18.98 0.76 -6.68
CA PRO A 62 19.71 1.80 -5.93
C PRO A 62 19.45 3.22 -6.44
N LYS A 63 19.00 3.38 -7.68
CA LYS A 63 18.57 4.68 -8.26
C LYS A 63 17.29 5.22 -7.60
N HIS A 64 16.51 4.35 -6.95
CA HIS A 64 15.28 4.68 -6.25
C HIS A 64 15.39 4.28 -4.77
N PRO A 65 16.29 4.92 -3.99
CA PRO A 65 16.52 4.55 -2.60
C PRO A 65 15.24 4.70 -1.78
N LEU A 66 15.17 3.95 -0.67
CA LEU A 66 14.08 4.14 0.28
C LEU A 66 14.22 5.52 0.92
N PRO A 67 13.14 6.30 1.03
CA PRO A 67 13.17 7.54 1.77
C PRO A 67 13.55 7.27 3.23
N GLU A 68 14.41 8.11 3.80
CA GLU A 68 14.73 8.07 5.22
C GLU A 68 13.49 8.38 6.06
N TYR A 69 13.18 7.51 7.02
CA TYR A 69 11.98 7.64 7.85
C TYR A 69 12.23 8.59 9.03
N ASN A 70 12.43 9.87 8.71
CA ASN A 70 12.56 10.96 9.67
C ASN A 70 11.21 11.64 9.97
N GLU A 71 11.19 12.56 10.93
CA GLU A 71 9.97 13.27 11.33
C GLU A 71 9.38 14.12 10.19
N GLY A 72 10.24 14.76 9.38
CA GLY A 72 9.81 15.55 8.22
C GLY A 72 9.06 14.71 7.19
N TYR A 73 9.58 13.51 6.89
CA TYR A 73 8.93 12.56 6.00
C TYR A 73 7.56 12.12 6.54
N ARG A 74 7.45 11.83 7.85
CA ARG A 74 6.16 11.49 8.47
C ARG A 74 5.14 12.61 8.34
N LYS A 75 5.54 13.85 8.67
CA LYS A 75 4.67 15.03 8.55
C LYS A 75 4.22 15.26 7.10
N ALA A 76 5.12 15.07 6.13
CA ALA A 76 4.77 15.17 4.72
C ALA A 76 3.75 14.11 4.28
N GLN A 77 3.87 12.87 4.76
CA GLN A 77 2.88 11.82 4.52
C GLN A 77 1.54 12.12 5.19
N GLU A 78 1.55 12.57 6.45
CA GLU A 78 0.35 12.94 7.21
C GLU A 78 -0.41 14.10 6.52
N ALA A 79 0.32 15.11 6.04
CA ALA A 79 -0.27 16.26 5.34
C ALA A 79 -1.05 15.88 4.07
N ARG A 80 -0.68 14.79 3.40
CA ARG A 80 -1.37 14.25 2.22
C ARG A 80 -2.25 13.04 2.53
N THR A 81 -2.51 12.76 3.81
CA THR A 81 -3.36 11.65 4.24
C THR A 81 -4.71 12.15 4.76
N VAL A 82 -5.78 11.52 4.27
CA VAL A 82 -7.15 11.82 4.65
C VAL A 82 -7.76 10.63 5.37
N TYR A 83 -8.41 10.91 6.49
CA TYR A 83 -9.27 9.98 7.20
C TYR A 83 -10.66 9.95 6.55
N VAL A 84 -11.15 8.75 6.22
CA VAL A 84 -12.50 8.55 5.64
C VAL A 84 -13.26 7.52 6.46
N LYS A 85 -14.48 7.85 6.90
CA LYS A 85 -15.36 6.99 7.71
C LYS A 85 -16.75 6.91 7.09
N GLY A 86 -17.39 5.74 7.22
CA GLY A 86 -18.76 5.48 6.75
C GLY A 86 -18.89 4.20 5.95
N PHE A 87 -17.81 3.41 5.85
CA PHE A 87 -17.85 2.14 5.13
C PHE A 87 -18.52 1.05 5.97
N PRO A 88 -19.25 0.11 5.35
CA PRO A 88 -19.83 -1.05 6.03
C PRO A 88 -18.77 -1.85 6.79
N PHE A 89 -19.11 -2.29 8.01
CA PHE A 89 -18.20 -3.09 8.85
C PHE A 89 -17.97 -4.50 8.29
N ILE A 90 -18.95 -5.01 7.55
CA ILE A 90 -18.98 -6.34 6.96
C ILE A 90 -18.81 -6.21 5.45
N ASP A 91 -18.10 -7.13 4.82
CA ASP A 91 -17.95 -7.24 3.36
C ASP A 91 -17.24 -6.06 2.66
N THR A 92 -16.68 -5.10 3.42
CA THR A 92 -15.73 -4.12 2.86
C THR A 92 -14.35 -4.75 2.75
N THR A 93 -13.83 -4.86 1.52
CA THR A 93 -12.49 -5.37 1.21
C THR A 93 -11.59 -4.26 0.65
N ILE A 94 -10.27 -4.49 0.65
CA ILE A 94 -9.31 -3.56 0.03
C ILE A 94 -9.63 -3.36 -1.45
N ASP A 95 -10.05 -4.40 -2.17
CA ASP A 95 -10.30 -4.31 -3.61
C ASP A 95 -11.54 -3.46 -3.91
N LYS A 96 -12.62 -3.60 -3.12
CA LYS A 96 -13.79 -2.71 -3.21
C LYS A 96 -13.42 -1.26 -2.93
N LEU A 97 -12.57 -1.02 -1.93
CA LEU A 97 -12.08 0.32 -1.61
C LEU A 97 -11.23 0.90 -2.75
N LYS A 98 -10.35 0.10 -3.37
CA LYS A 98 -9.56 0.55 -4.53
C LYS A 98 -10.46 0.98 -5.70
N VAL A 99 -11.47 0.16 -6.03
CA VAL A 99 -12.46 0.51 -7.08
C VAL A 99 -13.20 1.79 -6.74
N PHE A 100 -13.61 1.95 -5.48
CA PHE A 100 -14.28 3.17 -5.02
C PHE A 100 -13.40 4.42 -5.12
N PHE A 101 -12.11 4.31 -4.76
CA PHE A 101 -11.21 5.45 -4.79
C PHE A 101 -10.60 5.75 -6.16
N GLU A 102 -10.76 4.85 -7.14
CA GLU A 102 -10.23 4.98 -8.51
C GLU A 102 -10.50 6.36 -9.17
N PRO A 103 -11.72 6.95 -9.07
CA PRO A 103 -12.01 8.26 -9.65
C PRO A 103 -11.28 9.42 -8.97
N TYR A 104 -10.71 9.20 -7.78
CA TYR A 104 -10.00 10.21 -6.98
C TYR A 104 -8.47 10.04 -7.03
N LYS A 105 -7.96 9.26 -7.99
CA LYS A 105 -6.53 9.17 -8.26
C LYS A 105 -5.92 10.55 -8.58
N PRO A 106 -4.62 10.73 -8.32
CA PRO A 106 -3.67 9.73 -7.83
C PRO A 106 -3.63 9.59 -6.30
N PHE A 107 -3.58 8.34 -5.81
CA PHE A 107 -3.33 8.01 -4.41
C PHE A 107 -2.31 6.87 -4.26
N GLU A 108 -1.49 6.94 -3.22
CA GLU A 108 -0.40 5.99 -2.97
C GLU A 108 -0.86 4.76 -2.19
N THR A 109 -1.68 4.93 -1.15
CA THR A 109 -2.00 3.83 -0.23
C THR A 109 -3.35 4.03 0.44
N ILE A 110 -4.11 2.93 0.56
CA ILE A 110 -5.33 2.85 1.38
C ILE A 110 -5.05 1.92 2.57
N VAL A 111 -5.22 2.42 3.79
CA VAL A 111 -5.03 1.66 5.03
C VAL A 111 -6.36 1.47 5.73
N MET A 112 -6.87 0.24 5.74
CA MET A 112 -8.06 -0.11 6.52
C MET A 112 -7.77 -0.09 8.02
N ARG A 113 -8.55 0.67 8.78
CA ARG A 113 -8.44 0.67 10.25
C ARG A 113 -9.14 -0.56 10.80
N LYS A 114 -8.42 -1.38 11.56
CA LYS A 114 -8.94 -2.59 12.20
C LYS A 114 -8.89 -2.46 13.72
N TYR A 115 -9.76 -3.19 14.42
CA TYR A 115 -9.65 -3.46 15.85
C TYR A 115 -9.54 -4.97 16.06
N GLN A 116 -8.93 -5.35 17.18
CA GLN A 116 -8.93 -6.72 17.63
C GLN A 116 -10.15 -6.92 18.54
N ASP A 117 -11.02 -7.85 18.19
CA ASP A 117 -12.18 -8.20 19.02
C ASP A 117 -11.74 -9.11 20.19
N LYS A 118 -12.66 -9.42 21.11
CA LYS A 118 -12.43 -10.33 22.26
C LYS A 118 -11.84 -11.68 21.83
N ASP A 119 -12.27 -12.19 20.68
CA ASP A 119 -11.79 -13.46 20.10
C ASP A 119 -10.43 -13.34 19.37
N LYS A 120 -9.72 -12.22 19.54
CA LYS A 120 -8.44 -11.90 18.88
C LYS A 120 -8.51 -11.80 17.35
N VAL A 121 -9.71 -11.75 16.77
CA VAL A 121 -9.92 -11.56 15.32
C VAL A 121 -9.87 -10.08 14.96
N LEU A 122 -9.13 -9.73 13.90
CA LEU A 122 -9.07 -8.37 13.37
C LEU A 122 -10.31 -8.03 12.55
N LYS A 123 -11.16 -7.15 13.07
CA LYS A 123 -12.37 -6.65 12.41
C LYS A 123 -12.20 -5.22 11.91
N PHE A 124 -12.87 -4.89 10.82
CA PHE A 124 -12.81 -3.56 10.21
C PHE A 124 -13.59 -2.52 11.04
N LYS A 125 -13.03 -1.32 11.19
CA LYS A 125 -13.63 -0.21 11.97
C LYS A 125 -14.58 0.69 11.14
N GLY A 126 -14.88 0.35 9.88
CA GLY A 126 -15.69 1.22 9.00
C GLY A 126 -14.99 2.52 8.59
N SER A 127 -13.67 2.59 8.74
CA SER A 127 -12.85 3.76 8.41
C SER A 127 -11.49 3.40 7.85
N VAL A 128 -10.96 4.26 6.99
CA VAL A 128 -9.68 4.08 6.30
C VAL A 128 -8.86 5.37 6.36
N PHE A 129 -7.56 5.24 6.17
CA PHE A 129 -6.68 6.35 5.79
C PHE A 129 -6.35 6.22 4.31
N VAL A 130 -6.49 7.31 3.56
CA VAL A 130 -6.13 7.40 2.15
C VAL A 130 -4.98 8.39 2.03
N GLN A 131 -3.82 7.89 1.65
CA GLN A 131 -2.63 8.70 1.41
C GLN A 131 -2.56 9.03 -0.07
N PHE A 132 -2.67 10.32 -0.41
CA PHE A 132 -2.58 10.80 -1.79
C PHE A 132 -1.12 11.00 -2.22
N GLU A 133 -0.88 11.09 -3.53
CA GLU A 133 0.47 11.39 -4.03
C GLU A 133 0.90 12.82 -3.68
N THR A 134 -0.02 13.78 -3.76
CA THR A 134 0.27 15.20 -3.52
C THR A 134 -0.70 15.82 -2.52
N PHE A 135 -0.29 16.92 -1.90
CA PHE A 135 -1.19 17.70 -1.04
C PHE A 135 -2.39 18.25 -1.82
N ASP A 136 -2.17 18.69 -3.06
CA ASP A 136 -3.22 19.27 -3.90
C ASP A 136 -4.32 18.26 -4.25
N THR A 137 -3.95 17.01 -4.49
CA THR A 137 -4.92 15.93 -4.78
C THR A 137 -5.72 15.55 -3.53
N ALA A 138 -5.07 15.49 -2.37
CA ALA A 138 -5.77 15.33 -1.09
C ALA A 138 -6.73 16.50 -0.83
N LYS A 139 -6.30 17.74 -1.08
CA LYS A 139 -7.13 18.94 -0.91
C LYS A 139 -8.31 18.96 -1.88
N ALA A 140 -8.10 18.58 -3.14
CA ALA A 140 -9.17 18.44 -4.12
C ALA A 140 -10.21 17.43 -3.65
N PHE A 141 -9.79 16.26 -3.14
CA PHE A 141 -10.70 15.27 -2.56
C PHE A 141 -11.47 15.80 -1.34
N MET A 142 -10.82 16.58 -0.49
CA MET A 142 -11.47 17.21 0.67
C MET A 142 -12.50 18.28 0.29
N ASN A 143 -12.30 18.96 -0.84
CA ASN A 143 -13.20 20.01 -1.33
C ASN A 143 -14.45 19.50 -2.06
N ILE A 144 -14.53 18.19 -2.38
CA ILE A 144 -15.74 17.61 -2.97
C ILE A 144 -16.89 17.76 -1.97
N GLU A 145 -18.03 18.29 -2.41
CA GLU A 145 -19.15 18.59 -1.49
C GLU A 145 -19.73 17.34 -0.85
N SER A 146 -20.01 16.30 -1.65
CA SER A 146 -20.58 15.03 -1.17
C SER A 146 -19.82 13.85 -1.75
N VAL A 147 -19.43 12.94 -0.87
CA VAL A 147 -18.76 11.69 -1.25
C VAL A 147 -19.53 10.56 -0.55
N LYS A 148 -20.25 9.78 -1.34
CA LYS A 148 -21.08 8.68 -0.85
C LYS A 148 -20.49 7.33 -1.21
N TYR A 149 -20.58 6.39 -0.29
CA TYR A 149 -20.41 4.98 -0.59
C TYR A 149 -21.78 4.31 -0.52
N GLN A 150 -22.29 3.88 -1.67
CA GLN A 150 -23.69 3.45 -1.82
C GLN A 150 -24.61 4.59 -1.34
N ASP A 151 -25.50 4.33 -0.38
CA ASP A 151 -26.43 5.34 0.16
C ASP A 151 -25.85 6.10 1.37
N THR A 152 -24.63 5.79 1.81
CA THR A 152 -24.02 6.38 3.01
C THR A 152 -23.10 7.54 2.66
N GLU A 153 -23.38 8.72 3.22
CA GLU A 153 -22.48 9.87 3.18
C GLU A 153 -21.22 9.61 4.00
N LEU A 154 -20.04 9.81 3.41
CA LEU A 154 -18.77 9.58 4.07
C LEU A 154 -18.28 10.83 4.80
N ILE A 155 -17.82 10.61 6.03
CA ILE A 155 -17.13 11.63 6.83
C ILE A 155 -15.66 11.65 6.42
N ARG A 156 -15.17 12.81 6.00
CA ARG A 156 -13.77 13.05 5.61
C ARG A 156 -13.12 14.05 6.56
N LYS A 157 -11.90 13.77 7.02
CA LYS A 157 -11.09 14.65 7.88
C LYS A 157 -9.62 14.53 7.50
N TRP A 158 -8.83 15.57 7.73
CA TRP A 158 -7.37 15.41 7.73
C TRP A 158 -6.96 14.42 8.82
N ALA A 159 -5.97 13.58 8.52
CA ALA A 159 -5.52 12.50 9.41
C ALA A 159 -4.80 13.00 10.67
#